data_AF-A0A2W4KFL0-F1
#
_entry.id   AF-A0A2W4KFL0-F1
#
_cell.length_a   1.000
_cell.length_b   1.000
_cell.length_c   1.000
_cell.angle_alpha   90.00
_cell.angle_beta   90.00
_cell.angle_gamma   90.00
#
_symmetry.space_group_name_H-M   'P 1'
#
loop_
_entity.id
_entity.type
_entity.pdbx_description
1 polymer ?
#
loop_
_entity_poly.entity_id
_entity_poly.type
_entity_poly.pdbx_seq_one_letter_code
_entity_poly.pdbx_strand_id
1 'polypeptide(L)'
;LEERKTVLIKKTSEKEYVKITADEEEGKIKYTSQVIVPIIAEGDPIGAVILLSKDPNVTMGELELKVAETAAGFFSRQMNIS
;
A
#
# COMPACT_ATOMS: atom_id res chain seq x y z
N LEU A 1 -7.71 -13.88 -3.80
CA LEU A 1 -8.27 -13.53 -2.45
C LEU A 1 -7.32 -12.62 -1.65
N GLU A 2 -6.00 -12.78 -1.78
CA GLU A 2 -5.02 -11.89 -1.11
C GLU A 2 -4.94 -10.48 -1.72
N GLU A 3 -5.15 -10.34 -3.03
CA GLU A 3 -5.09 -9.05 -3.77
C GLU A 3 -6.17 -8.03 -3.36
N ARG A 4 -7.15 -8.45 -2.54
CA ARG A 4 -8.23 -7.60 -2.03
C ARG A 4 -7.99 -7.14 -0.59
N LYS A 5 -6.88 -7.54 0.03
CA LYS A 5 -6.58 -7.19 1.43
C LYS A 5 -5.64 -5.99 1.49
N THR A 6 -6.02 -5.03 2.30
CA THR A 6 -5.14 -3.94 2.71
C THR A 6 -3.98 -4.49 3.54
N VAL A 7 -2.77 -4.00 3.26
CA VAL A 7 -1.56 -4.34 4.01
C VAL A 7 -1.09 -3.08 4.74
N LEU A 8 -0.95 -3.18 6.06
CA LEU A 8 -0.39 -2.14 6.92
C LEU A 8 0.84 -2.69 7.63
N ILE A 9 2.02 -2.17 7.27
CA ILE A 9 3.28 -2.46 7.96
C ILE A 9 3.72 -1.19 8.65
N LYS A 10 3.44 -1.12 9.96
CA LYS A 10 3.66 0.06 10.80
C LYS A 10 5.13 0.46 10.86
N LYS A 11 5.99 -0.54 11.01
CA LYS A 11 7.44 -0.42 11.01
C LYS A 11 8.03 -1.71 10.45
N THR A 12 8.82 -1.60 9.40
CA THR A 12 9.44 -2.72 8.72
C THR A 12 10.48 -3.34 9.65
N SER A 13 10.23 -4.57 10.08
CA SER A 13 11.31 -5.47 10.50
C SER A 13 11.86 -6.13 9.23
N GLU A 14 13.15 -6.48 9.17
CA GLU A 14 13.83 -7.01 7.96
C GLU A 14 13.17 -8.23 7.27
N LYS A 15 12.08 -8.78 7.84
CA LYS A 15 11.35 -9.96 7.34
C LYS A 15 9.91 -9.71 6.90
N GLU A 16 9.35 -8.52 7.13
CA GLU A 16 7.95 -8.23 6.81
C GLU A 16 7.86 -7.00 5.91
N TYR A 17 7.99 -7.21 4.59
CA TYR A 17 7.78 -6.21 3.55
C TYR A 17 7.15 -6.82 2.31
N VAL A 18 6.40 -6.01 1.56
CA VAL A 18 5.89 -6.40 0.23
C VAL A 18 6.72 -5.65 -0.80
N LYS A 19 7.37 -6.37 -1.71
CA LYS A 19 8.09 -5.76 -2.84
C LYS A 19 7.12 -5.00 -3.73
N ILE A 20 7.44 -3.75 -4.06
CA ILE A 20 6.62 -2.87 -4.88
C ILE A 20 7.11 -2.85 -6.32
N THR A 21 8.43 -2.89 -6.53
CA THR A 21 9.02 -2.91 -7.88
C THR A 21 9.83 -4.18 -8.14
N ALA A 22 9.95 -4.55 -9.42
CA ALA A 22 10.62 -5.79 -9.83
C ALA A 22 12.13 -5.77 -9.60
N ASP A 23 12.74 -4.58 -9.51
CA ASP A 23 14.16 -4.37 -9.23
C ASP A 23 14.49 -4.46 -7.72
N GLU A 24 13.51 -4.70 -6.86
CA GLU A 24 13.74 -4.87 -5.43
C GLU A 24 14.27 -6.27 -5.09
N GLU A 25 15.58 -6.31 -4.80
CA GLU A 25 16.25 -7.47 -4.24
C GLU A 25 15.81 -7.72 -2.79
N GLU A 26 15.71 -9.00 -2.43
CA GLU A 26 15.41 -9.42 -1.06
C GLU A 26 16.52 -8.91 -0.11
N GLY A 27 16.14 -8.20 0.95
CA GLY A 27 17.07 -7.58 1.90
C GLY A 27 17.59 -6.18 1.50
N LYS A 28 17.22 -5.63 0.33
CA LYS A 28 17.60 -4.26 -0.10
C LYS A 28 16.43 -3.29 -0.17
N ILE A 29 15.34 -3.61 0.52
CA ILE A 29 14.13 -2.79 0.61
C ILE A 29 14.49 -1.44 1.21
N LYS A 30 14.13 -0.35 0.52
CA LYS A 30 14.55 1.02 0.86
C LYS A 30 13.55 1.78 1.74
N TYR A 31 12.52 1.10 2.26
CA TYR A 31 11.47 1.70 3.08
C TYR A 31 11.33 1.03 4.44
N THR A 32 11.01 1.84 5.43
CA THR A 32 10.92 1.52 6.85
C THR A 32 9.48 1.37 7.33
N SER A 33 8.51 1.70 6.48
CA SER A 33 7.08 1.43 6.69
C SER A 33 6.31 1.54 5.38
N GLN A 34 5.19 0.82 5.30
CA GLN A 34 4.34 0.79 4.10
C GLN A 34 2.85 0.62 4.42
N VAL A 35 2.01 1.28 3.63
CA VAL A 35 0.56 1.08 3.58
C VAL A 35 0.19 0.78 2.13
N ILE A 36 -0.54 -0.31 1.91
CA ILE A 36 -0.98 -0.73 0.58
C ILE A 36 -2.49 -0.95 0.66
N VAL A 37 -3.27 -0.14 -0.05
CA VAL A 37 -4.72 -0.29 -0.15
C VAL A 37 -5.10 -0.60 -1.59
N PRO A 38 -5.70 -1.76 -1.89
CA PRO A 38 -6.15 -2.07 -3.23
C PRO A 38 -7.34 -1.18 -3.62
N ILE A 39 -7.37 -0.78 -4.89
CA ILE A 39 -8.47 -0.07 -5.53
C ILE A 39 -9.43 -1.12 -6.07
N ILE A 40 -10.61 -1.24 -5.46
CA ILE A 40 -11.63 -2.22 -5.86
C ILE A 40 -12.70 -1.50 -6.68
N ALA A 41 -12.82 -1.86 -7.96
CA ALA A 41 -13.87 -1.38 -8.87
C ALA A 41 -14.75 -2.56 -9.29
N GLU A 42 -16.07 -2.42 -9.14
CA GLU A 42 -17.06 -3.47 -9.49
C GLU A 42 -16.80 -4.88 -8.91
N GLY A 43 -16.03 -4.96 -7.82
CA GLY A 43 -15.66 -6.22 -7.16
C GLY A 43 -14.27 -6.75 -7.53
N ASP A 44 -13.59 -6.14 -8.49
CA ASP A 44 -12.27 -6.52 -8.93
C ASP A 44 -11.17 -5.52 -8.55
N PRO A 45 -10.01 -5.99 -8.08
CA PRO A 45 -8.86 -5.13 -7.82
C PRO A 45 -8.25 -4.68 -9.16
N ILE A 46 -8.32 -3.38 -9.44
CA ILE A 46 -7.80 -2.77 -10.67
C ILE A 46 -6.45 -2.08 -10.48
N GLY A 47 -6.03 -1.90 -9.23
CA GLY A 47 -4.79 -1.23 -8.85
C GLY A 47 -4.64 -1.11 -7.35
N ALA A 48 -3.69 -0.30 -6.88
CA ALA A 48 -3.47 -0.04 -5.46
C ALA A 48 -2.95 1.38 -5.22
N VAL A 49 -3.31 1.96 -4.07
CA VAL A 49 -2.68 3.15 -3.50
C VAL A 49 -1.62 2.68 -2.50
N ILE A 50 -0.39 3.16 -2.67
CA ILE A 50 0.75 2.74 -1.87
C ILE A 50 1.39 3.97 -1.23
N LEU A 51 1.53 3.96 0.09
CA LEU A 51 2.28 4.94 0.87
C LEU A 51 3.53 4.26 1.43
N LEU A 52 4.69 4.89 1.21
CA LEU A 52 5.99 4.39 1.66
C LEU A 52 6.71 5.49 2.43
N SER A 53 7.42 5.12 3.49
CA SER A 53 8.41 5.99 4.13
C SER A 53 9.78 5.34 4.15
N LYS A 54 10.82 6.16 3.99
CA LYS A 54 12.22 5.75 4.16
C LYS A 54 12.79 6.16 5.52
N ASP A 55 12.06 6.96 6.30
CA ASP A 55 12.49 7.44 7.60
C ASP A 55 12.18 6.38 8.67
N PRO A 56 13.18 5.84 9.39
CA PRO A 56 12.96 4.82 10.44
C PRO A 56 12.19 5.34 11.67
N ASN A 57 12.06 6.67 11.80
CA ASN A 57 11.27 7.30 12.87
C ASN A 57 9.79 7.43 12.51
N VAL A 58 9.45 7.31 11.22
CA VAL A 58 8.06 7.36 10.76
C VAL A 58 7.42 5.99 10.94
N THR A 59 6.35 5.97 11.73
CA THR A 59 5.51 4.79 11.93
C THR A 59 4.18 5.02 11.23
N MET A 60 3.83 4.14 10.29
CA MET A 60 2.53 4.19 9.62
C MET A 60 1.44 3.68 10.58
N GLY A 61 0.28 4.34 10.57
CA GLY A 61 -0.82 4.02 11.47
C GLY A 61 -2.19 4.11 10.81
N GLU A 62 -3.21 4.31 11.63
CA GLU A 62 -4.60 4.44 11.16
C GLU A 62 -4.79 5.68 10.27
N LEU A 63 -4.04 6.75 10.51
CA LEU A 63 -4.13 7.97 9.71
C LEU A 63 -3.76 7.70 8.25
N GLU A 64 -2.58 7.16 8.00
CA GLU A 64 -2.09 6.88 6.65
C GLU A 64 -2.93 5.79 5.98
N LEU A 65 -3.39 4.80 6.74
CA LEU A 65 -4.37 3.82 6.30
C LEU A 65 -5.66 4.50 5.79
N LYS A 66 -6.28 5.38 6.58
CA LYS A 66 -7.53 6.04 6.21
C LYS A 66 -7.36 6.99 5.04
N VAL A 67 -6.21 7.67 4.94
CA VAL A 67 -5.86 8.50 3.78
C VAL A 67 -5.76 7.64 2.51
N ALA A 68 -5.05 6.51 2.57
CA ALA A 68 -4.92 5.61 1.45
C ALA A 68 -6.26 4.97 1.06
N GLU A 69 -7.11 4.58 2.02
CA GLU A 69 -8.47 4.10 1.79
C GLU A 69 -9.36 5.17 1.14
N THR A 70 -9.25 6.42 1.57
CA THR A 70 -10.00 7.53 0.98
C THR A 70 -9.58 7.76 -0.46
N ALA A 71 -8.28 7.74 -0.76
CA ALA A 71 -7.76 7.84 -2.11
C ALA A 71 -8.21 6.66 -2.99
N ALA A 72 -8.08 5.42 -2.50
CA ALA A 72 -8.51 4.24 -3.23
C ALA A 72 -10.02 4.24 -3.51
N GLY A 73 -10.83 4.64 -2.52
CA GLY A 73 -12.27 4.80 -2.67
C GLY A 73 -12.68 5.98 -3.54
N PHE A 74 -11.82 7.00 -3.69
CA PHE A 74 -12.03 8.08 -4.66
C PHE A 74 -11.79 7.54 -6.09
N PHE A 75 -10.68 6.85 -6.32
CA PHE A 75 -10.37 6.29 -7.63
C PHE A 75 -11.37 5.23 -8.08
N SER A 76 -11.86 4.37 -7.18
CA SER A 76 -12.85 3.35 -7.54
C SER A 76 -14.22 3.90 -7.97
N ARG A 77 -14.55 5.14 -7.59
CA ARG A 77 -15.83 5.80 -7.92
C ARG A 77 -15.72 6.84 -9.03
N GLN A 78 -14.60 7.56 -9.10
CA GLN A 78 -14.43 8.71 -9.97
C GLN A 78 -13.68 8.37 -11.27
N MET A 79 -12.72 7.44 -11.22
CA MET A 79 -12.09 6.93 -12.44
C MET A 79 -12.98 5.82 -12.99
N ASN A 80 -14.00 6.20 -13.77
CA ASN A 80 -14.38 5.38 -14.90
C ASN A 80 -13.12 5.30 -15.78
N ILE A 81 -12.27 4.31 -15.55
CA ILE A 81 -11.22 3.93 -16.48
C ILE A 81 -11.98 3.43 -17.72
N SER A 82 -12.25 4.36 -18.64
CA SER A 82 -12.84 4.06 -19.95
C SER A 82 -11.79 3.49 -20.88
#